data_AF-A0A6G3MIK4-F1
#
_entry.id   AF-A0A6G3MIK4-F1
#
_cell.length_a   1.000
_cell.length_b   1.000
_cell.length_c   1.000
_cell.angle_alpha   90.00
_cell.angle_beta   90.00
_cell.angle_gamma   90.00
#
_symmetry.space_group_name_H-M   'P 1'
#
loop_
_entity.id
_entity.type
_entity.pdbx_description
1 polymer ?
#
loop_
_entity_poly.entity_id
_entity_poly.type
_entity_poly.pdbx_seq_one_letter_code
_entity_poly.pdbx_strand_id
1 'polypeptide(L)'
;MIRLLENHQLGYVTHAFVSCKSDELELLPNEVIVFSKENTGGWTYGFYMGRTGWLPLSYVQNIDENFLSKKSSTTYLNRSSPDSYDYSIQSLTRNEKDFIKDFKQKFGTICTDFTSKTLCSKIDSSLILMLCERFIRIYENFTGLLEKEAKFHKNLT
;
A
#
# COMPACT_ATOMS: atom_id res chain seq x y z
N MET A 1 11.90 13.07 -9.13
CA MET A 1 11.50 12.03 -8.15
C MET A 1 10.68 10.89 -8.77
N ILE A 2 10.41 10.86 -10.10
CA ILE A 2 9.55 9.85 -10.77
C ILE A 2 10.35 8.66 -11.37
N ARG A 3 11.68 8.76 -11.52
CA ARG A 3 12.52 7.70 -12.13
C ARG A 3 12.78 6.46 -11.26
N LEU A 4 12.45 6.47 -9.98
CA LEU A 4 12.76 5.35 -9.07
C LEU A 4 11.81 4.14 -9.22
N LEU A 5 10.71 4.25 -9.98
CA LEU A 5 9.73 3.17 -10.14
C LEU A 5 9.93 2.32 -11.41
N GLU A 6 10.76 2.71 -12.36
CA GLU A 6 10.88 1.98 -13.64
C GLU A 6 11.51 0.58 -13.46
N ASN A 7 12.44 0.45 -12.50
CA ASN A 7 13.20 -0.78 -12.25
C ASN A 7 12.78 -1.54 -10.98
N HIS A 8 11.70 -1.13 -10.32
CA HIS A 8 11.21 -1.78 -9.11
C HIS A 8 9.82 -2.38 -9.32
N GLN A 9 9.50 -3.39 -8.52
CA GLN A 9 8.24 -4.12 -8.56
C GLN A 9 7.78 -4.47 -7.15
N LEU A 10 6.48 -4.70 -7.00
CA LEU A 10 5.88 -5.14 -5.74
C LEU A 10 5.93 -6.65 -5.62
N GLY A 11 6.21 -7.14 -4.42
CA GLY A 11 6.25 -8.56 -4.11
C GLY A 11 5.60 -8.87 -2.78
N TYR A 12 5.02 -10.07 -2.70
CA TYR A 12 4.52 -10.67 -1.48
C TYR A 12 5.57 -11.63 -0.92
N VAL A 13 5.92 -11.50 0.35
CA VAL A 13 6.86 -12.40 1.01
C VAL A 13 6.19 -13.75 1.27
N THR A 14 6.78 -14.83 0.75
CA THR A 14 6.28 -16.20 0.92
C THR A 14 6.95 -16.94 2.07
N HIS A 15 8.20 -16.58 2.40
CA HIS A 15 9.01 -17.24 3.42
C HIS A 15 9.77 -16.22 4.27
N ALA A 16 9.96 -16.54 5.55
CA ALA A 16 10.73 -15.71 6.46
C ALA A 16 12.22 -15.76 6.10
N PHE A 17 12.90 -14.62 6.18
CA PHE A 17 14.35 -14.56 6.02
C PHE A 17 14.94 -13.69 7.12
N VAL A 18 15.75 -14.31 7.98
CA VAL A 18 16.45 -13.61 9.06
C VAL A 18 17.78 -13.11 8.51
N SER A 19 17.96 -11.79 8.53
CA SER A 19 19.19 -11.14 8.09
C SER A 19 20.36 -11.50 9.01
N CYS A 20 21.47 -11.94 8.43
CA CYS A 20 22.71 -12.26 9.15
C CYS A 20 23.82 -11.24 8.89
N LYS A 21 23.64 -10.35 7.91
CA LYS A 21 24.59 -9.31 7.54
C LYS A 21 23.92 -7.94 7.50
N SER A 22 24.72 -6.89 7.70
CA SER A 22 24.21 -5.51 7.74
C SER A 22 23.61 -5.02 6.42
N ASP A 23 23.94 -5.65 5.30
CA ASP A 23 23.45 -5.34 3.97
C ASP A 23 22.25 -6.18 3.54
N GLU A 24 21.78 -7.11 4.39
CA GLU A 24 20.65 -8.01 4.11
C GLU A 24 19.33 -7.46 4.71
N LEU A 25 18.24 -7.59 3.94
CA LEU A 25 16.90 -7.16 4.34
C LEU A 25 16.10 -8.34 4.91
N GLU A 26 15.71 -8.22 6.18
CA GLU A 26 14.85 -9.19 6.85
C GLU A 26 13.45 -9.26 6.19
N LEU A 27 12.93 -10.47 6.03
CA LEU A 27 11.61 -10.72 5.46
C LEU A 27 10.69 -11.41 6.47
N LEU A 28 9.46 -10.90 6.57
CA LEU A 28 8.38 -11.50 7.34
C LEU A 28 7.33 -12.04 6.35
N PRO A 29 6.88 -13.31 6.48
CA PRO A 29 5.85 -13.86 5.62
C PRO A 29 4.60 -13.00 5.61
N ASN A 30 3.97 -12.93 4.44
CA ASN A 30 2.75 -12.20 4.19
C ASN A 30 2.85 -10.67 4.09
N GLU A 31 4.05 -10.13 4.16
CA GLU A 31 4.29 -8.70 3.94
C GLU A 31 4.42 -8.34 2.46
N VAL A 32 4.15 -7.08 2.13
CA VAL A 32 4.35 -6.51 0.79
C VAL A 32 5.61 -5.66 0.80
N ILE A 33 6.52 -5.94 -0.14
CA ILE A 33 7.79 -5.23 -0.29
C ILE A 33 7.94 -4.65 -1.69
N VAL A 34 8.84 -3.67 -1.82
CA VAL A 34 9.32 -3.19 -3.12
C VAL A 34 10.70 -3.80 -3.36
N PHE A 35 10.95 -4.37 -4.54
CA PHE A 35 12.25 -4.92 -4.88
C PHE A 35 12.62 -4.70 -6.35
N SER A 36 13.90 -4.79 -6.67
CA SER A 36 14.40 -4.57 -8.03
C SER A 36 13.96 -5.68 -8.99
N LYS A 37 13.72 -5.33 -10.25
CA LYS A 37 13.59 -6.30 -11.35
C LYS A 37 14.91 -6.99 -11.64
N GLU A 38 16.01 -6.30 -11.38
CA GLU A 38 17.36 -6.84 -11.51
C GLU A 38 17.67 -7.77 -10.33
N ASN A 39 18.37 -8.86 -10.63
CA ASN A 39 18.84 -9.80 -9.64
C ASN A 39 20.24 -10.27 -10.01
N THR A 40 20.97 -10.76 -9.02
CA THR A 40 22.32 -11.32 -9.19
C THR A 40 22.42 -12.57 -8.34
N GLY A 41 22.63 -13.73 -8.97
CA GLY A 41 22.82 -14.99 -8.27
C GLY A 41 21.64 -15.39 -7.36
N GLY A 42 20.40 -15.04 -7.72
CA GLY A 42 19.21 -15.32 -6.92
C GLY A 42 18.95 -14.34 -5.77
N TRP A 43 19.75 -13.28 -5.65
CA TRP A 43 19.54 -12.18 -4.71
C TRP A 43 19.07 -10.93 -5.43
N THR A 44 18.21 -10.15 -4.79
CA THR A 44 17.74 -8.85 -5.29
C THR A 44 17.75 -7.82 -4.17
N TYR A 45 17.75 -6.55 -4.55
CA TYR A 45 17.73 -5.45 -3.58
C TYR A 45 16.30 -4.98 -3.34
N GLY A 46 15.91 -4.90 -2.08
CA GLY A 46 14.57 -4.54 -1.65
C GLY A 46 14.51 -3.34 -0.72
N PHE A 47 13.29 -2.83 -0.55
CA PHE A 47 12.91 -1.81 0.40
C PHE A 47 11.65 -2.23 1.16
N TYR A 48 11.72 -2.21 2.48
CA TYR A 48 10.61 -2.51 3.37
C TYR A 48 10.73 -1.71 4.68
N MET A 49 9.64 -1.04 5.10
CA MET A 49 9.55 -0.27 6.36
C MET A 49 10.72 0.71 6.58
N GLY A 50 11.14 1.44 5.54
CA GLY A 50 12.24 2.41 5.64
C GLY A 50 13.65 1.79 5.61
N ARG A 51 13.75 0.47 5.51
CA ARG A 51 15.03 -0.26 5.38
C ARG A 51 15.24 -0.73 3.96
N THR A 52 16.51 -0.81 3.55
CA THR A 52 16.93 -1.38 2.27
C THR A 52 17.96 -2.47 2.49
N GLY A 53 17.99 -3.47 1.62
CA GLY A 53 19.01 -4.52 1.67
C GLY A 53 18.77 -5.63 0.68
N TRP A 54 19.71 -6.57 0.65
CA TRP A 54 19.68 -7.78 -0.16
C TRP A 54 18.73 -8.82 0.43
N LEU A 55 17.94 -9.45 -0.42
CA LEU A 55 17.03 -10.52 -0.05
C LEU A 55 17.05 -11.67 -1.08
N PRO A 56 16.76 -12.91 -0.68
CA PRO A 56 16.60 -14.01 -1.62
C PRO A 56 15.37 -13.82 -2.50
N LEU A 57 15.55 -13.76 -3.82
CA LEU A 57 14.47 -13.56 -4.78
C LEU A 57 13.41 -14.67 -4.70
N SER A 58 13.82 -15.90 -4.34
CA SER A 58 12.90 -17.04 -4.21
C SER A 58 11.91 -16.91 -3.04
N TYR A 59 12.12 -15.95 -2.13
CA TYR A 59 11.30 -15.76 -0.93
C TYR A 59 10.20 -14.72 -1.18
N VAL A 60 10.15 -14.15 -2.39
CA VAL A 60 9.20 -13.13 -2.78
C VAL A 60 8.50 -13.55 -4.07
N GLN A 61 7.18 -13.41 -4.09
CA GLN A 61 6.37 -13.64 -5.27
C GLN A 61 5.93 -12.30 -5.84
N ASN A 62 6.12 -12.11 -7.14
CA ASN A 62 5.70 -10.88 -7.82
C ASN A 62 4.17 -10.68 -7.70
N ILE A 63 3.77 -9.45 -7.39
CA ILE A 63 2.37 -9.03 -7.46
C ILE A 63 2.15 -8.40 -8.84
N ASP A 64 1.79 -9.24 -9.81
CA ASP A 64 1.37 -8.83 -11.14
C ASP A 64 -0.17 -8.90 -11.29
N GLU A 65 -0.69 -8.48 -12.44
CA GLU A 65 -2.13 -8.56 -12.76
C GLU A 65 -2.67 -9.99 -12.63
N ASN A 66 -1.82 -11.01 -12.89
CA ASN A 66 -2.18 -12.42 -12.74
C ASN A 66 -2.27 -12.87 -11.27
N PHE A 67 -1.44 -12.32 -10.39
CA PHE A 67 -1.51 -12.57 -8.95
C PHE A 67 -2.85 -12.07 -8.37
N LEU A 68 -3.29 -10.89 -8.83
CA LEU A 68 -4.59 -10.31 -8.44
C LEU A 68 -5.76 -11.16 -8.95
N SER A 69 -5.69 -11.68 -10.19
CA SER A 69 -6.74 -12.54 -10.76
C SER A 69 -6.82 -13.94 -10.11
N LYS A 70 -5.69 -14.45 -9.60
CA LYS A 70 -5.61 -15.75 -8.90
C LYS A 70 -6.12 -15.68 -7.45
N LYS A 71 -6.06 -14.51 -6.79
CA LYS A 71 -6.72 -14.27 -5.51
C LYS A 71 -8.21 -13.92 -5.65
N SER A 72 -8.64 -13.31 -6.74
CA SER A 72 -10.08 -13.11 -6.99
C SER A 72 -10.85 -14.42 -7.20
N SER A 73 -10.14 -15.49 -7.59
CA SER A 73 -10.74 -16.82 -7.83
C SER A 73 -10.96 -17.67 -6.57
N THR A 74 -10.53 -17.23 -5.37
CA THR A 74 -10.68 -18.05 -4.14
C THR A 74 -11.62 -17.52 -3.05
N THR A 75 -12.26 -16.35 -3.16
CA THR A 75 -13.34 -16.02 -2.19
C THR A 75 -14.43 -15.02 -2.65
N TYR A 76 -14.26 -14.22 -3.72
CA TYR A 76 -15.21 -13.12 -4.01
C TYR A 76 -15.99 -13.19 -5.33
N LEU A 77 -15.63 -14.08 -6.28
CA LEU A 77 -16.31 -14.15 -7.58
C LEU A 77 -17.39 -15.24 -7.70
N ASN A 78 -17.67 -15.99 -6.63
CA ASN A 78 -18.72 -17.03 -6.65
C ASN A 78 -20.10 -16.49 -6.19
N ARG A 79 -20.46 -15.25 -6.55
CA ARG A 79 -21.82 -14.71 -6.36
C ARG A 79 -22.39 -14.28 -7.69
N SER A 80 -23.19 -15.15 -8.27
CA SER A 80 -23.87 -15.06 -9.57
C SER A 80 -25.03 -14.04 -9.61
N SER A 81 -24.94 -12.91 -8.90
CA SER A 81 -25.91 -11.81 -9.02
C SER A 81 -25.20 -10.46 -9.15
N PRO A 82 -25.51 -9.64 -10.17
CA PRO A 82 -25.02 -8.26 -10.32
C PRO A 82 -25.18 -7.43 -9.04
N ASP A 83 -26.26 -7.63 -8.29
CA ASP A 83 -26.54 -6.92 -7.02
C ASP A 83 -25.47 -7.16 -5.96
N SER A 84 -24.82 -8.33 -5.98
CA SER A 84 -23.79 -8.68 -5.01
C SER A 84 -22.47 -7.98 -5.28
N TYR A 85 -22.15 -7.70 -6.54
CA TYR A 85 -20.93 -6.98 -6.91
C TYR A 85 -21.10 -5.49 -6.64
N ASP A 86 -22.25 -4.92 -7.03
CA ASP A 86 -22.60 -3.52 -6.78
C ASP A 86 -22.60 -3.19 -5.29
N TYR A 87 -23.18 -4.06 -4.45
CA TYR A 87 -23.14 -3.88 -3.00
C TYR A 87 -21.70 -3.95 -2.44
N SER A 88 -20.84 -4.80 -3.01
CA SER A 88 -19.44 -4.96 -2.58
C SER A 88 -18.61 -3.73 -2.92
N ILE A 89 -18.76 -3.18 -4.13
CA ILE A 89 -18.05 -1.96 -4.55
C ILE A 89 -18.58 -0.72 -3.80
N GLN A 90 -19.89 -0.63 -3.55
CA GLN A 90 -20.46 0.47 -2.77
C GLN A 90 -20.03 0.45 -1.30
N SER A 91 -20.04 -0.73 -0.67
CA SER A 91 -19.59 -0.89 0.72
C SER A 91 -18.09 -0.64 0.86
N LEU A 92 -17.27 -1.12 -0.08
CA LEU A 92 -15.85 -0.79 -0.14
C LEU A 92 -15.65 0.74 -0.28
N THR A 93 -16.29 1.36 -1.26
CA THR A 93 -16.22 2.80 -1.48
C THR A 93 -16.59 3.59 -0.23
N ARG A 94 -17.64 3.17 0.48
CA ARG A 94 -18.05 3.79 1.75
C ARG A 94 -16.99 3.63 2.83
N ASN A 95 -16.49 2.42 3.06
CA ASN A 95 -15.49 2.13 4.07
C ASN A 95 -14.21 2.95 3.85
N GLU A 96 -13.75 3.06 2.61
CA GLU A 96 -12.54 3.82 2.28
C GLU A 96 -12.73 5.33 2.47
N LYS A 97 -13.94 5.83 2.22
CA LYS A 97 -14.29 7.24 2.47
C LYS A 97 -14.40 7.57 3.95
N ASP A 98 -14.92 6.64 4.74
CA ASP A 98 -14.97 6.76 6.20
C ASP A 98 -13.55 6.71 6.79
N PHE A 99 -12.68 5.82 6.30
CA PHE A 99 -11.28 5.76 6.71
C PHE A 99 -10.54 7.08 6.48
N ILE A 100 -10.62 7.66 5.28
CA ILE A 100 -9.87 8.90 5.00
C ILE A 100 -10.40 10.09 5.80
N LYS A 101 -11.71 10.12 6.09
CA LYS A 101 -12.33 11.11 6.97
C LYS A 101 -11.79 10.99 8.40
N ASP A 102 -11.77 9.78 8.94
CA ASP A 102 -11.27 9.49 10.28
C ASP A 102 -9.77 9.78 10.40
N PHE A 103 -9.00 9.42 9.37
CA PHE A 103 -7.56 9.71 9.30
C PHE A 103 -7.31 11.22 9.34
N LYS A 104 -8.02 12.01 8.53
CA LYS A 104 -7.92 13.47 8.52
C LYS A 104 -8.25 14.07 9.88
N GLN A 105 -9.32 13.59 10.53
CA GLN A 105 -9.72 14.08 11.84
C GLN A 105 -8.65 13.80 12.90
N LYS A 106 -8.19 12.53 12.99
CA LYS A 106 -7.15 12.13 13.95
C LYS A 106 -5.84 12.88 13.69
N PHE A 107 -5.44 13.01 12.42
CA PHE A 107 -4.23 13.73 12.05
C PHE A 107 -4.33 15.23 12.32
N GLY A 108 -5.48 15.85 12.06
CA GLY A 108 -5.72 17.27 12.36
C GLY A 108 -5.53 17.59 13.85
N THR A 109 -6.07 16.75 14.74
CA THR A 109 -5.85 16.88 16.19
C THR A 109 -4.37 16.77 16.56
N ILE A 110 -3.66 15.83 15.95
CA ILE A 110 -2.22 15.65 16.18
C ILE A 110 -1.42 16.87 15.66
N CYS A 111 -1.80 17.46 14.53
CA CYS A 111 -1.15 18.65 13.97
C CYS A 111 -1.32 19.87 14.87
N THR A 112 -2.51 20.06 15.45
CA THR A 112 -2.74 21.16 16.40
C THR A 112 -1.87 21.00 17.65
N ASP A 113 -1.61 19.77 18.08
CA ASP A 113 -0.70 19.50 19.20
C ASP A 113 0.77 19.76 18.83
N PHE A 114 1.21 19.38 17.62
CA PHE A 114 2.57 19.66 17.12
C PHE A 114 2.84 21.16 16.93
N THR A 115 1.82 21.94 16.56
CA THR A 115 1.95 23.39 16.35
C THR A 115 1.91 24.16 17.67
N SER A 116 1.18 23.67 18.68
CA SER A 116 0.98 24.34 19.96
C SER A 116 2.00 23.96 21.04
N LYS A 117 2.63 22.79 20.95
CA LYS A 117 3.64 22.32 21.90
C LYS A 117 4.94 22.02 21.17
N THR A 118 6.01 22.69 21.57
CA THR A 118 7.42 22.46 21.18
C THR A 118 7.90 21.07 21.65
N LEU A 119 7.29 19.99 21.19
CA LEU A 119 7.54 18.62 21.68
C LEU A 119 8.53 17.83 20.82
N CYS A 120 8.93 18.32 19.65
CA CYS A 120 9.81 17.55 18.76
C CYS A 120 11.08 18.33 18.40
N SER A 121 12.02 18.40 19.33
CA SER A 121 13.39 18.86 19.02
C SER A 121 14.21 17.84 18.22
N LYS A 122 13.67 16.64 17.96
CA LYS A 122 14.39 15.51 17.33
C LYS A 122 13.84 15.04 15.98
N ILE A 123 12.56 15.25 15.69
CA ILE A 123 11.95 14.88 14.41
C ILE A 123 11.39 16.14 13.79
N ASP A 124 11.70 16.36 12.52
CA ASP A 124 11.19 17.51 11.78
C ASP A 124 9.68 17.36 11.58
N SER A 125 8.90 18.04 12.44
CA SER A 125 7.45 18.06 12.37
C SER A 125 6.96 18.54 11.00
N SER A 126 7.73 19.36 10.28
CA SER A 126 7.36 19.80 8.93
C SER A 126 7.34 18.63 7.94
N LEU A 127 8.29 17.69 8.03
CA LEU A 127 8.33 16.52 7.17
C LEU A 127 7.14 15.58 7.42
N ILE A 128 6.77 15.38 8.68
CA ILE A 128 5.59 14.59 9.06
C ILE A 128 4.32 15.22 8.46
N LEU A 129 4.15 16.53 8.63
CA LEU A 129 3.02 17.26 8.07
C LEU A 129 2.94 17.11 6.56
N MET A 130 4.05 17.33 5.85
CA MET A 130 4.10 17.16 4.39
C MET A 130 3.76 15.73 3.94
N LEU A 131 4.29 14.70 4.62
CA LEU A 131 4.02 13.31 4.27
C LEU A 131 2.54 12.97 4.44
N CYS A 132 1.92 13.43 5.53
CA CYS A 132 0.52 13.19 5.79
C CYS A 132 -0.40 13.96 4.84
N GLU A 133 -0.07 15.22 4.49
CA GLU A 133 -0.77 15.94 3.42
C GLU A 133 -0.69 15.18 2.08
N ARG A 134 0.49 14.64 1.76
CA ARG A 134 0.69 13.87 0.52
C ARG A 134 -0.10 12.56 0.54
N PHE A 135 -0.10 11.84 1.66
CA PHE A 135 -0.91 10.65 1.87
C PHE A 135 -2.39 10.95 1.68
N ILE A 136 -2.89 12.00 2.33
CA ILE A 136 -4.28 12.43 2.23
C ILE A 136 -4.68 12.68 0.78
N ARG A 137 -3.89 13.45 0.04
CA ARG A 137 -4.16 13.76 -1.37
C ARG A 137 -4.21 12.50 -2.25
N ILE A 138 -3.25 11.58 -2.07
CA ILE A 138 -3.19 10.32 -2.82
C ILE A 138 -4.43 9.48 -2.51
N TYR A 139 -4.80 9.36 -1.23
CA TYR A 139 -5.93 8.55 -0.80
C TYR A 139 -7.26 9.13 -1.27
N GLU A 140 -7.43 10.45 -1.22
CA GLU A 140 -8.62 11.11 -1.76
C GLU A 140 -8.77 10.87 -3.26
N ASN A 141 -7.68 10.95 -4.02
CA ASN A 141 -7.70 10.60 -5.44
C ASN A 141 -8.13 9.15 -5.67
N PHE A 142 -7.58 8.20 -4.89
CA PHE A 142 -7.98 6.80 -4.93
C PHE A 142 -9.47 6.61 -4.63
N THR A 143 -9.98 7.19 -3.53
CA THR A 143 -11.41 7.11 -3.19
C THR A 143 -12.30 7.73 -4.27
N GLY A 144 -11.88 8.84 -4.89
CA GLY A 144 -12.60 9.45 -6.00
C GLY A 144 -12.63 8.60 -7.26
N LEU A 145 -11.59 7.80 -7.53
CA LEU A 145 -11.60 6.81 -8.61
C LEU A 145 -12.54 5.65 -8.28
N LEU A 146 -12.49 5.12 -7.05
CA LEU A 146 -13.43 4.08 -6.59
C LEU A 146 -14.89 4.53 -6.73
N GLU A 147 -15.19 5.79 -6.39
CA GLU A 147 -16.53 6.33 -6.55
C GLU A 147 -17.00 6.43 -8.00
N LYS A 148 -16.10 6.77 -8.93
CA LYS A 148 -16.44 6.81 -10.34
C LYS A 148 -16.76 5.41 -10.84
N GLU A 149 -16.00 4.41 -10.41
CA GLU A 149 -16.25 3.00 -10.73
C GLU A 149 -17.59 2.51 -10.19
N ALA A 150 -17.87 2.80 -8.91
CA ALA A 150 -19.14 2.47 -8.26
C ALA A 150 -20.35 3.09 -8.98
N LYS A 151 -20.20 4.31 -9.53
CA LYS A 151 -21.26 5.01 -10.28
C LYS A 151 -21.39 4.51 -11.72
N PHE A 152 -20.27 4.14 -12.36
CA PHE A 152 -20.28 3.62 -13.72
C PHE A 152 -21.08 2.32 -13.81
N HIS A 153 -20.87 1.40 -12.88
CA HIS A 153 -21.62 0.14 -12.81
C HIS A 153 -23.13 0.35 -12.61
N LYS A 154 -23.52 1.30 -11.75
CA LYS A 154 -24.94 1.64 -11.53
C LYS A 154 -25.65 2.18 -12.78
N ASN A 155 -24.93 2.75 -13.74
CA ASN A 155 -25.51 3.29 -14.98
C ASN A 155 -25.63 2.24 -16.10
N LEU A 156 -25.06 1.05 -15.91
CA LEU A 156 -25.10 -0.06 -16.87
C LEU A 156 -26.15 -1.13 -16.51
N THR A 157 -26.67 -1.12 -15.28
CA THR A 157 -27.76 -1.97 -14.77
C THR A 157 -29.12 -1.28 -14.86
#